data_AF-A0A3D8YJA8-F1
#
_entry.id   AF-A0A3D8YJA8-F1
#
_cell.length_a   1.000
_cell.length_b   1.000
_cell.length_c   1.000
_cell.angle_alpha   90.00
_cell.angle_beta   90.00
_cell.angle_gamma   90.00
#
_symmetry.space_group_name_H-M   'P 1'
#
loop_
_entity.id
_entity.type
_entity.pdbx_description
1 polymer ?
#
loop_
_entity_poly.entity_id
_entity_poly.type
_entity_poly.pdbx_seq_one_letter_code
_entity_poly.pdbx_strand_id
1 'polypeptide(L)'
;MAQKLKIFTKEQEEKMKQNGIPRAIARSRVRRMGWSPEEAVTTPIREKRVSYTDFPKPPTPPKVAYMRFMDSRKDKSHLTKYPQYVKPSDYYNYLLSKVKWT
;
A
#
# COMPACT_ATOMS: atom_id res chain seq x y z
N MET A 1 -13.39 -37.39 7.76
CA MET A 1 -12.08 -36.74 7.96
C MET A 1 -11.06 -37.45 7.08
N ALA A 2 -10.52 -36.81 6.04
CA ALA A 2 -9.51 -37.45 5.18
C ALA A 2 -8.21 -37.64 5.97
N GLN A 3 -7.74 -38.89 6.11
CA GLN A 3 -6.46 -39.19 6.76
C GLN A 3 -5.35 -38.47 5.99
N LYS A 4 -4.55 -37.64 6.69
CA LYS A 4 -3.39 -37.00 6.09
C LYS A 4 -2.32 -38.07 5.85
N LEU A 5 -2.27 -38.62 4.64
CA LEU A 5 -1.17 -39.46 4.21
C LEU A 5 0.15 -38.71 4.44
N LYS A 6 1.10 -39.38 5.12
CA LYS A 6 2.42 -38.86 5.44
C LYS A 6 3.28 -38.96 4.18
N ILE A 7 3.49 -37.83 3.51
CA ILE A 7 4.17 -37.76 2.20
C ILE A 7 5.69 -37.80 2.33
N PHE A 8 6.22 -37.39 3.49
CA PHE A 8 7.65 -37.23 3.73
C PHE A 8 8.09 -38.07 4.94
N THR A 9 9.30 -38.63 4.85
CA THR A 9 9.98 -39.30 5.98
C THR A 9 10.55 -38.27 6.96
N LYS A 10 10.93 -38.72 8.17
CA LYS A 10 11.52 -37.84 9.19
C LYS A 10 12.83 -37.21 8.71
N GLU A 11 13.66 -37.97 8.00
CA GLU A 11 14.92 -37.50 7.41
C GLU A 11 14.70 -36.41 6.35
N GLN A 12 13.67 -36.56 5.51
CA GLN A 12 13.31 -35.56 4.51
C GLN A 12 12.81 -34.27 5.18
N GLU A 13 12.07 -34.38 6.27
CA GLU A 13 11.64 -33.19 7.05
C GLU A 13 12.83 -32.44 7.66
N GLU A 14 13.89 -33.15 8.05
CA GLU A 14 15.12 -32.55 8.56
C GLU A 14 15.92 -31.86 7.46
N LYS A 15 16.07 -32.50 6.29
CA LYS A 15 16.65 -31.89 5.08
C LYS A 15 15.88 -30.64 4.64
N MET A 16 14.55 -30.65 4.69
CA MET A 16 13.73 -29.47 4.39
C MET A 16 14.02 -28.30 5.32
N LYS A 17 14.18 -28.56 6.63
CA LYS A 17 14.53 -27.52 7.60
C LYS A 17 15.93 -26.97 7.35
N GLN A 18 16.90 -27.84 7.08
CA GLN A 18 18.27 -27.44 6.74
C GLN A 18 18.31 -26.57 5.47
N ASN A 19 17.53 -26.93 4.44
CA ASN A 19 17.45 -26.19 3.18
C ASN A 19 16.50 -24.98 3.21
N GLY A 20 15.83 -24.72 4.34
CA GLY A 20 14.87 -23.62 4.47
C GLY A 20 13.60 -23.77 3.64
N ILE A 21 13.20 -25.00 3.30
CA ILE A 21 12.04 -25.27 2.43
C ILE A 21 10.78 -25.50 3.29
N PRO A 22 9.75 -24.64 3.21
CA PRO A 22 8.50 -24.85 3.92
C PRO A 22 7.77 -26.11 3.44
N ARG A 23 7.16 -26.83 4.38
CA ARG A 23 6.40 -28.06 4.10
C ARG A 23 5.29 -27.91 3.08
N ALA A 24 4.65 -26.75 3.04
CA ALA A 24 3.63 -26.46 2.04
C ALA A 24 4.19 -26.49 0.61
N ILE A 25 5.39 -25.96 0.40
CA ILE A 25 6.05 -25.91 -0.91
C ILE A 25 6.49 -27.31 -1.33
N ALA A 26 7.20 -28.05 -0.48
CA ALA A 26 7.59 -29.44 -0.77
C ALA A 26 6.36 -30.31 -1.09
N ARG A 27 5.28 -30.19 -0.31
CA ARG A 27 4.02 -30.91 -0.56
C ARG A 27 3.41 -30.53 -1.90
N SER A 28 3.45 -29.25 -2.29
CA SER A 28 2.93 -28.79 -3.58
C SER A 28 3.77 -29.33 -4.73
N ARG A 29 5.10 -29.39 -4.59
CA ARG A 29 6.00 -30.00 -5.59
C ARG A 29 5.64 -31.46 -5.86
N VAL A 30 5.49 -32.27 -4.81
CA VAL A 30 5.11 -33.68 -4.97
C VAL A 30 3.68 -33.83 -5.54
N ARG A 31 2.68 -33.15 -4.96
CA ARG A 31 1.27 -33.37 -5.32
C ARG A 31 0.82 -32.70 -6.62
N ARG A 32 1.34 -31.51 -6.93
CA ARG A 32 0.89 -30.71 -8.08
C ARG A 32 1.88 -30.74 -9.23
N MET A 33 3.18 -30.80 -8.94
CA MET A 33 4.23 -30.79 -9.96
C MET A 33 4.77 -32.19 -10.28
N GLY A 34 4.34 -33.23 -9.54
CA GLY A 34 4.73 -34.61 -9.78
C GLY A 34 6.19 -34.94 -9.43
N TRP A 35 6.85 -34.09 -8.64
CA TRP A 35 8.26 -34.30 -8.28
C TRP A 35 8.41 -35.47 -7.32
N SER A 36 9.57 -36.12 -7.37
CA SER A 36 9.92 -37.10 -6.34
C SER A 36 10.04 -36.41 -4.98
N PRO A 37 9.78 -37.12 -3.86
CA PRO A 37 9.97 -36.56 -2.52
C PRO A 37 11.39 -36.05 -2.28
N GLU A 38 12.40 -36.68 -2.88
CA GLU A 38 13.80 -36.27 -2.75
C GLU A 38 14.08 -34.96 -3.49
N GLU A 39 13.68 -34.86 -4.75
CA GLU A 39 13.82 -33.61 -5.54
C GLU A 39 13.05 -32.46 -4.89
N ALA A 40 11.88 -32.73 -4.31
CA ALA A 40 11.07 -31.73 -3.65
C ALA A 40 11.74 -31.08 -2.43
N VAL A 41 12.64 -31.80 -1.75
CA VAL A 41 13.31 -31.34 -0.52
C VAL A 41 14.74 -30.85 -0.73
N THR A 42 15.36 -31.16 -1.87
CA THR A 42 16.74 -30.72 -2.20
C THR A 42 16.76 -29.44 -3.04
N THR A 43 15.76 -29.24 -3.88
CA THR A 43 15.72 -28.07 -4.78
C THR A 43 15.42 -26.76 -4.03
N PRO A 44 16.26 -25.72 -4.19
CA PRO A 44 16.05 -24.44 -3.51
C PRO A 44 14.75 -23.76 -3.95
N ILE A 45 14.23 -22.87 -3.12
CA ILE A 45 13.04 -22.09 -3.45
C ILE A 45 13.45 -20.95 -4.37
N ARG A 46 12.66 -20.74 -5.43
CA ARG A 46 12.84 -19.59 -6.30
C ARG A 46 12.51 -18.32 -5.52
N GLU A 47 13.42 -17.35 -5.56
CA GLU A 47 13.19 -16.04 -4.97
C GLU A 47 11.91 -15.41 -5.54
N LYS A 48 11.17 -14.73 -4.67
CA LYS A 48 10.02 -13.95 -5.12
C LYS A 48 10.55 -12.83 -6.01
N ARG A 49 9.97 -12.65 -7.20
CA ARG A 49 10.20 -11.43 -7.96
C ARG A 49 9.70 -10.26 -7.13
N VAL A 50 10.49 -9.20 -7.06
CA VAL A 50 10.05 -7.90 -6.53
C VAL A 50 8.79 -7.49 -7.27
N SER A 51 7.75 -7.19 -6.51
CA SER A 51 6.48 -6.73 -7.05
C SER A 51 6.58 -5.24 -7.37
N TYR A 52 5.77 -4.75 -8.32
CA TYR A 52 5.68 -3.31 -8.60
C TYR A 52 5.31 -2.50 -7.34
N THR A 53 4.62 -3.12 -6.38
CA THR A 53 4.26 -2.52 -5.09
C THR A 53 5.41 -2.38 -4.11
N ASP A 54 6.51 -3.12 -4.28
CA ASP A 54 7.70 -3.00 -3.42
C ASP A 54 8.55 -1.77 -3.79
N PHE A 55 8.33 -1.19 -4.98
CA PHE A 55 8.95 0.07 -5.38
C PHE A 55 8.14 1.26 -4.86
N PRO A 56 8.80 2.35 -4.42
CA PRO A 56 8.08 3.57 -4.11
C PRO A 56 7.34 4.03 -5.37
N LYS A 57 6.03 4.28 -5.24
CA LYS A 57 5.22 4.78 -6.35
C LYS A 57 5.87 6.06 -6.87
N PRO A 58 6.09 6.20 -8.19
CA PRO A 58 6.69 7.42 -8.73
C PRO A 58 5.88 8.63 -8.29
N PRO A 59 6.52 9.80 -8.10
CA PRO A 59 5.80 11.02 -7.77
C PRO A 59 4.68 11.24 -8.79
N THR A 60 3.51 11.66 -8.32
CA THR A 60 2.38 11.94 -9.22
C THR A 60 2.83 12.93 -10.29
N PRO A 61 2.54 12.71 -11.58
CA PRO A 61 2.91 13.65 -12.63
C PRO A 61 2.46 15.08 -12.28
N PRO A 62 3.26 16.12 -12.58
CA PRO A 62 2.97 17.50 -12.17
C PRO A 62 1.56 17.97 -12.54
N LYS A 63 1.06 17.55 -13.71
CA LYS A 63 -0.31 17.83 -14.19
C LYS A 63 -1.39 17.29 -13.24
N VAL A 64 -1.23 16.06 -12.76
CA VAL A 64 -2.21 15.40 -11.86
C VAL A 64 -2.18 16.08 -10.49
N ALA A 65 -0.99 16.42 -9.99
CA ALA A 65 -0.84 17.17 -8.74
C ALA A 65 -1.55 18.54 -8.82
N TYR A 66 -1.34 19.28 -9.93
CA TYR A 66 -2.00 20.56 -10.17
C TYR A 66 -3.53 20.45 -10.28
N MET A 67 -4.05 19.45 -10.99
CA MET A 67 -5.49 19.21 -11.08
C MET A 67 -6.11 18.93 -9.70
N ARG A 68 -5.51 18.04 -8.91
CA ARG A 68 -5.96 17.74 -7.54
C ARG A 68 -5.94 18.96 -6.64
N PHE A 69 -4.92 19.80 -6.78
CA PHE A 69 -4.83 21.07 -6.07
C PHE A 69 -5.93 22.05 -6.48
N MET A 70 -6.27 22.13 -7.76
CA MET A 70 -7.38 22.96 -8.22
C MET A 70 -8.74 22.43 -7.76
N ASP A 71 -8.92 21.10 -7.72
CA ASP A 71 -10.15 20.48 -7.25
C ASP A 71 -10.33 20.63 -5.72
N SER A 72 -9.26 20.57 -4.93
CA SER A 72 -9.34 20.83 -3.48
C SER A 72 -9.73 22.27 -3.16
N ARG A 73 -9.44 23.22 -4.06
CA ARG A 73 -9.92 24.61 -3.94
C ARG A 73 -11.40 24.78 -4.27
N LYS A 74 -11.98 23.87 -5.06
CA LYS A 74 -13.43 23.87 -5.32
C LYS A 74 -14.21 23.44 -4.08
N ASP A 75 -13.62 22.55 -3.27
CA ASP A 75 -14.15 22.24 -1.94
C ASP A 75 -13.87 23.38 -0.95
N LYS A 76 -14.89 24.20 -0.71
CA LYS A 76 -14.84 25.34 0.21
C LYS A 76 -15.16 24.96 1.67
N SER A 77 -15.25 23.68 2.01
CA SER A 77 -15.46 23.21 3.40
C SER A 77 -14.41 23.73 4.39
N HIS A 78 -13.23 24.10 3.92
CA HIS A 78 -12.19 24.72 4.74
C HIS A 78 -12.45 26.21 5.06
N LEU A 79 -13.16 26.94 4.20
CA LEU A 79 -13.55 28.34 4.44
C LEU A 79 -14.61 28.46 5.54
N THR A 80 -15.45 27.44 5.71
CA THR A 80 -16.46 27.43 6.76
C THR A 80 -15.85 27.18 8.14
N LYS A 81 -14.75 26.42 8.22
CA LYS A 81 -14.01 26.18 9.48
C LYS A 81 -13.28 27.43 9.99
N TYR A 82 -12.67 28.20 9.09
CA TYR A 82 -12.00 29.45 9.39
C TYR A 82 -12.62 30.57 8.57
N PRO A 83 -13.77 31.13 9.02
CA PRO A 83 -14.36 32.25 8.32
C PRO A 83 -13.34 33.38 8.26
N GLN A 84 -13.07 33.89 7.06
CA GLN A 84 -12.19 35.04 6.83
C GLN A 84 -12.82 36.37 7.29
N TYR A 85 -13.84 36.28 8.15
CA TYR A 85 -14.49 37.43 8.75
C TYR A 85 -13.67 37.93 9.93
N VAL A 86 -13.26 39.19 9.85
CA VAL A 86 -12.67 39.93 10.96
C VAL A 86 -13.61 41.08 11.26
N LYS A 87 -13.85 41.36 12.56
CA LYS A 87 -14.62 42.54 12.97
C LYS A 87 -13.90 43.79 12.42
N PRO A 88 -14.57 44.65 11.63
CA PRO A 88 -13.93 45.85 11.12
C PRO A 88 -13.49 46.75 12.28
N SER A 89 -12.35 47.43 12.12
CA SER A 89 -11.88 48.38 13.12
C SER A 89 -12.76 49.63 13.15
N ASP A 90 -12.82 50.29 14.31
CA ASP A 90 -13.59 51.54 14.47
C ASP A 90 -13.13 52.62 13.49
N TYR A 91 -11.83 52.65 13.18
CA TYR A 91 -11.26 53.56 12.18
C TYR A 91 -11.74 53.25 10.75
N TYR A 92 -11.85 51.96 10.38
CA TYR A 92 -12.41 51.57 9.09
C TYR A 92 -13.86 52.01 8.95
N ASN A 93 -14.66 51.80 10.00
CA ASN A 93 -16.07 52.24 10.03
C ASN A 93 -16.19 53.77 9.97
N TYR A 94 -15.30 54.49 10.66
CA TYR A 94 -15.20 55.95 10.58
C TYR A 94 -14.92 56.42 9.15
N LEU A 95 -13.91 55.84 8.48
CA LEU A 95 -13.60 56.19 7.09
C LEU A 95 -14.77 55.92 6.17
N LEU A 96 -15.41 54.74 6.28
CA LEU A 96 -16.59 54.38 5.49
C LEU A 96 -17.72 55.42 5.63
N SER A 97 -17.96 55.91 6.85
CA SER A 97 -18.97 56.96 7.11
C SER A 97 -18.65 58.30 6.45
N LYS A 98 -17.37 58.56 6.17
CA LYS A 98 -16.91 59.80 5.50
C LYS A 98 -16.92 59.67 3.98
N VAL A 99 -16.94 58.45 3.44
CA VAL A 99 -17.00 58.26 1.99
C VAL A 99 -18.41 58.53 1.48
N LYS A 100 -18.65 59.75 1.01
CA LYS A 100 -19.84 60.14 0.26
C LYS A 100 -19.62 59.76 -1.21
N TRP A 101 -19.88 58.51 -1.56
CA TRP A 101 -20.00 58.18 -2.98
C TRP A 101 -21.24 58.93 -3.51
N THR A 102 -21.01 59.89 -4.40
CA THR A 102 -22.04 60.52 -5.26
C THR A 102 -22.24 59.67 -6.51
#